data_AF-A0A7Y8NY57-F1
#
_entry.id   AF-A0A7Y8NY57-F1
#
_cell.length_a   1.000
_cell.length_b   1.000
_cell.length_c   1.000
_cell.angle_alpha   90.00
_cell.angle_beta   90.00
_cell.angle_gamma   90.00
#
_symmetry.space_group_name_H-M   'P 1'
#
loop_
_entity.id
_entity.type
_entity.pdbx_description
1 polymer ?
#
loop_
_entity_poly.entity_id
_entity_poly.type
_entity_poly.pdbx_seq_one_letter_code
_entity_poly.pdbx_strand_id
1 'polypeptide(L)'
;HVMGLGLSATKRLDLQLIGRTGRQGDPGYSRLYRSLEEELVLKFAGGWGDGLSERLGSGVEWGESITKRLAETVVEECQRKQEGQHYEELKRGIEYDRVLEVQRTTFYRDREQVLEADAGRLKMFVLKLAREEISELGTAWLEGENEVGGQEGTAGLVEATTALFGFKIASELQLFLGSRKEVSEDAIKKWLLAKLEQVMEQAGLGLRKVNLSENIRDTLLKTLDGEWVEYLTPLEELRHGIFLRVYGGQEPLREYQREAWHLWAEFQVKSQKKILENITVFCK
;
A
#
# COMPACT_ATOMS: atom_id res chain seq x y z
N HIS A 1 -45.39 1.64 -21.61
CA HIS A 1 -45.11 3.08 -21.60
C HIS A 1 -44.22 3.39 -20.40
N VAL A 2 -43.09 4.05 -20.59
CA VAL A 2 -42.18 4.47 -19.52
C VAL A 2 -42.06 5.99 -19.54
N MET A 3 -42.24 6.62 -18.38
CA MET A 3 -42.01 8.05 -18.19
C MET A 3 -40.84 8.24 -17.23
N GLY A 4 -39.86 9.03 -17.62
CA GLY A 4 -38.82 9.52 -16.72
C GLY A 4 -39.07 10.97 -16.36
N LEU A 5 -38.91 11.28 -15.07
CA LEU A 5 -38.98 12.63 -14.53
C LEU A 5 -37.59 12.98 -14.02
N GLY A 6 -37.11 14.16 -14.39
CA GLY A 6 -35.79 14.63 -14.01
C GLY A 6 -34.68 14.10 -14.91
N LEU A 7 -33.48 14.60 -14.64
CA LEU A 7 -32.26 14.29 -15.34
C LEU A 7 -31.40 13.38 -14.46
N SER A 8 -31.16 12.16 -14.93
CA SER A 8 -30.22 11.28 -14.25
C SER A 8 -28.79 11.81 -14.35
N ALA A 9 -27.98 11.46 -13.36
CA ALA A 9 -26.55 11.81 -13.32
C ALA A 9 -25.73 11.26 -14.50
N THR A 10 -26.22 10.20 -15.16
CA THR A 10 -25.53 9.59 -16.30
C THR A 10 -26.53 9.21 -17.39
N LYS A 11 -26.09 9.27 -18.65
CA LYS A 11 -26.91 8.87 -19.80
C LYS A 11 -27.26 7.38 -19.74
N ARG A 12 -26.39 6.57 -19.12
CA ARG A 12 -26.62 5.14 -18.91
C ARG A 12 -27.88 4.86 -18.09
N LEU A 13 -28.14 5.60 -17.02
CA LEU A 13 -29.32 5.41 -16.17
C LEU A 13 -30.61 5.73 -16.93
N ASP A 14 -30.60 6.80 -17.73
CA ASP A 14 -31.72 7.16 -18.60
C ASP A 14 -32.00 6.07 -19.64
N LEU A 15 -30.95 5.54 -20.28
CA LEU A 15 -31.08 4.42 -21.23
C LEU A 15 -31.58 3.14 -20.57
N GLN A 16 -31.18 2.87 -19.31
CA GLN A 16 -31.69 1.74 -18.55
C GLN A 16 -33.19 1.87 -18.26
N LEU A 17 -33.66 3.08 -17.94
CA LEU A 17 -35.07 3.36 -17.75
C LEU A 17 -35.85 3.16 -19.05
N ILE A 18 -35.36 3.72 -20.16
CA ILE A 18 -35.94 3.54 -21.50
C ILE A 18 -36.00 2.04 -21.88
N GLY A 19 -34.95 1.28 -21.60
CA GLY A 19 -34.87 -0.17 -21.88
C GLY A 19 -35.83 -1.06 -21.08
N ARG A 20 -36.68 -0.49 -20.21
CA ARG A 20 -37.75 -1.23 -19.52
C ARG A 20 -39.01 -1.41 -20.38
N THR A 21 -39.15 -0.69 -21.50
CA THR A 21 -40.24 -0.88 -22.47
C THR A 21 -39.69 -1.43 -23.79
N GLY A 22 -40.55 -2.05 -24.60
CA GLY A 22 -40.17 -2.52 -25.94
C GLY A 22 -39.23 -3.73 -25.97
N ARG A 23 -39.32 -4.59 -24.95
CA ARG A 23 -38.50 -5.81 -24.85
C ARG A 23 -39.01 -6.85 -25.84
N GLN A 24 -38.11 -7.67 -26.38
CA GLN A 24 -38.44 -8.77 -27.30
C GLN A 24 -39.29 -8.36 -28.53
N GLY A 25 -39.19 -7.10 -28.96
CA GLY A 25 -39.97 -6.57 -30.09
C GLY A 25 -41.39 -6.14 -29.74
N ASP A 26 -41.77 -6.18 -28.46
CA ASP A 26 -43.04 -5.64 -28.01
C ASP A 26 -43.17 -4.15 -28.37
N PRO A 27 -44.37 -3.65 -28.73
CA PRO A 27 -44.58 -2.24 -28.93
C PRO A 27 -44.35 -1.49 -27.60
N GLY A 28 -43.58 -0.41 -27.66
CA GLY A 28 -43.18 0.35 -26.48
C GLY A 28 -42.95 1.82 -26.79
N TYR A 29 -43.19 2.66 -25.80
CA TYR A 29 -42.96 4.10 -25.89
C TYR A 29 -42.36 4.59 -24.58
N SER A 30 -41.37 5.48 -24.70
CA SER A 30 -40.71 6.14 -23.58
C SER A 30 -40.65 7.64 -23.80
N ARG A 31 -40.80 8.42 -22.72
CA ARG A 31 -40.61 9.88 -22.75
C ARG A 31 -39.97 10.34 -21.45
N LEU A 32 -38.95 11.19 -21.60
CA LEU A 32 -38.25 11.81 -20.49
C LEU A 32 -38.67 13.28 -20.41
N TYR A 33 -39.04 13.73 -19.23
CA TYR A 33 -39.35 15.12 -18.92
C TYR A 33 -38.23 15.67 -18.06
N ARG A 34 -37.62 16.77 -18.51
CA ARG A 34 -36.46 17.40 -17.89
C ARG A 34 -36.70 18.89 -17.80
N SER A 35 -36.20 19.51 -16.74
CA SER A 35 -36.18 20.96 -16.57
C SER A 35 -34.79 21.53 -16.82
N LEU A 36 -34.72 22.75 -17.36
CA LEU A 36 -33.47 23.50 -17.48
C LEU A 36 -32.96 24.04 -16.13
N GLU A 37 -33.81 24.02 -15.10
CA GLU A 37 -33.51 24.47 -13.74
C GLU A 37 -32.99 23.36 -12.85
N GLU A 38 -32.76 22.16 -13.39
CA GLU A 38 -32.23 21.06 -12.60
C GLU A 38 -30.77 21.30 -12.20
N GLU A 39 -30.40 20.82 -11.02
CA GLU A 39 -29.08 21.05 -10.40
C GLU A 39 -27.93 20.72 -11.34
N LEU A 40 -28.03 19.63 -12.11
CA LEU A 40 -27.03 19.26 -13.10
C LEU A 40 -26.80 20.35 -14.15
N VAL A 41 -27.90 20.84 -14.71
CA VAL A 41 -27.87 21.87 -15.76
C VAL A 41 -27.32 23.14 -15.14
N LEU A 42 -27.78 23.55 -13.96
CA LEU A 42 -27.25 24.71 -13.25
C LEU A 42 -25.73 24.60 -12.98
N LYS A 43 -25.25 23.41 -12.61
CA LYS A 43 -23.84 23.16 -12.30
C LYS A 43 -22.94 23.19 -13.54
N PHE A 44 -23.40 22.70 -14.70
CA PHE A 44 -22.56 22.46 -15.87
C PHE A 44 -22.87 23.30 -17.12
N ALA A 45 -24.00 24.02 -17.12
CA ALA A 45 -24.42 24.88 -18.22
C ALA A 45 -23.64 26.20 -18.30
N GLY A 46 -22.84 26.57 -17.29
CA GLY A 46 -22.02 27.79 -17.31
C GLY A 46 -21.09 27.92 -18.53
N GLY A 47 -20.69 26.80 -19.14
CA GLY A 47 -19.90 26.81 -20.39
C GLY A 47 -20.66 27.26 -21.65
N TRP A 48 -21.99 27.37 -21.58
CA TRP A 48 -22.86 27.79 -22.69
C TRP A 48 -23.22 29.28 -22.66
N GLY A 49 -22.74 30.02 -21.64
CA GLY A 49 -22.93 31.46 -21.47
C GLY A 49 -24.23 31.84 -20.77
N ASP A 50 -24.22 33.02 -20.15
CA ASP A 50 -25.40 33.63 -19.52
C ASP A 50 -26.51 33.83 -20.57
N GLY A 51 -27.75 33.45 -20.25
CA GLY A 51 -28.90 33.55 -21.15
C GLY A 51 -29.25 32.28 -21.96
N LEU A 52 -28.62 31.13 -21.68
CA LEU A 52 -29.00 29.85 -22.31
C LEU A 52 -30.49 29.52 -22.14
N SER A 53 -31.04 29.75 -20.94
CA SER A 53 -32.46 29.54 -20.65
C SER A 53 -33.36 30.41 -21.53
N GLU A 54 -33.00 31.67 -21.73
CA GLU A 54 -33.73 32.61 -22.60
C GLU A 54 -33.64 32.19 -24.08
N ARG A 55 -32.50 31.69 -24.54
CA ARG A 55 -32.32 31.18 -25.92
C ARG A 55 -33.08 29.87 -26.17
N LEU A 56 -33.16 29.00 -25.16
CA LEU A 56 -33.91 27.75 -25.25
C LEU A 56 -35.42 27.98 -25.12
N GLY A 57 -35.84 28.89 -24.24
CA GLY A 57 -37.23 29.30 -24.03
C GLY A 57 -37.77 30.31 -25.05
N SER A 58 -36.92 30.91 -25.89
CA SER A 58 -37.37 31.89 -26.88
C SER A 58 -38.42 31.30 -27.84
N GLY A 59 -39.59 31.93 -27.90
CA GLY A 59 -40.69 31.49 -28.76
C GLY A 59 -41.44 30.24 -28.26
N VAL A 60 -41.32 29.90 -26.97
CA VAL A 60 -42.07 28.82 -26.32
C VAL A 60 -43.05 29.45 -25.34
N GLU A 61 -44.35 29.17 -25.49
CA GLU A 61 -45.37 29.69 -24.58
C GLU A 61 -45.44 28.88 -23.27
N TRP A 62 -46.08 29.45 -22.25
CA TRP A 62 -46.32 28.75 -20.99
C TRP A 62 -47.15 27.48 -21.21
N GLY A 63 -46.58 26.32 -20.85
CA GLY A 63 -47.20 25.01 -21.04
C GLY A 63 -46.71 24.25 -22.27
N GLU A 64 -45.89 24.87 -23.13
CA GLU A 64 -45.27 24.20 -24.27
C GLU A 64 -43.89 23.59 -23.91
N SER A 65 -43.58 22.44 -24.51
CA SER A 65 -42.29 21.79 -24.33
C SER A 65 -41.24 22.36 -25.28
N ILE A 66 -40.04 22.65 -24.77
CA ILE A 66 -38.88 22.98 -25.60
C ILE A 66 -38.45 21.71 -26.35
N THR A 67 -38.69 21.65 -27.66
CA THR A 67 -38.28 20.53 -28.55
C THR A 67 -37.08 20.87 -29.43
N LYS A 68 -36.38 21.97 -29.12
CA LYS A 68 -35.18 22.39 -29.85
C LYS A 68 -34.08 21.34 -29.68
N ARG A 69 -33.46 20.91 -30.79
CA ARG A 69 -32.27 20.03 -30.78
C ARG A 69 -31.16 20.54 -29.86
N LEU A 70 -31.04 21.86 -29.73
CA LEU A 70 -30.08 22.50 -28.83
C LEU A 70 -30.27 22.08 -27.36
N ALA A 71 -31.51 21.91 -26.89
CA ALA A 71 -31.81 21.49 -25.52
C ALA A 71 -31.29 20.07 -25.25
N GLU A 72 -31.44 19.16 -26.23
CA GLU A 72 -30.92 17.80 -26.13
C GLU A 72 -29.38 17.81 -26.05
N THR A 73 -28.71 18.59 -26.91
CA THR A 73 -27.25 18.71 -26.90
C THR A 73 -26.71 19.26 -25.58
N VAL A 74 -27.34 20.31 -25.03
CA VAL A 74 -26.96 20.89 -23.74
C VAL A 74 -27.04 19.85 -22.63
N VAL A 75 -28.14 19.10 -22.58
CA VAL A 75 -28.34 18.09 -21.55
C VAL A 75 -27.33 16.95 -21.67
N GLU A 76 -27.10 16.46 -22.89
CA GLU A 76 -26.09 15.42 -23.14
C GLU A 76 -24.68 15.87 -22.75
N GLU A 77 -24.31 17.12 -23.03
CA GLU A 77 -23.02 17.66 -22.61
C GLU A 77 -22.89 17.81 -21.10
N CYS A 78 -23.95 18.21 -20.40
CA CYS A 78 -23.95 18.30 -18.94
C CYS A 78 -23.74 16.91 -18.31
N GLN A 79 -24.46 15.89 -18.81
CA GLN A 79 -24.26 14.50 -18.37
C GLN A 79 -22.83 14.02 -18.67
N ARG A 80 -22.31 14.31 -19.87
CA ARG A 80 -20.92 13.96 -20.24
C ARG A 80 -19.89 14.62 -19.33
N LYS A 81 -20.08 15.89 -18.96
CA LYS A 81 -19.20 16.60 -18.03
C LYS A 81 -19.25 16.00 -16.62
N GLN A 82 -20.44 15.66 -16.12
CA GLN A 82 -20.56 14.98 -14.82
C GLN A 82 -19.89 13.60 -14.83
N GLU A 83 -20.13 12.80 -15.87
CA GLU A 83 -19.47 11.52 -16.06
C GLU A 83 -17.94 11.68 -16.12
N GLY A 84 -17.46 12.72 -16.81
CA GLY A 84 -16.04 13.08 -16.85
C GLY A 84 -15.46 13.40 -15.47
N GLN A 85 -16.15 14.22 -14.67
CA GLN A 85 -15.70 14.54 -13.30
C GLN A 85 -15.63 13.30 -12.42
N HIS A 86 -16.68 12.47 -12.41
CA HIS A 86 -16.66 11.21 -11.65
C HIS A 86 -15.59 10.25 -12.15
N TYR A 87 -15.35 10.19 -13.46
CA TYR A 87 -14.27 9.39 -14.02
C TYR A 87 -12.90 9.88 -13.54
N GLU A 88 -12.67 11.19 -13.48
CA GLU A 88 -11.42 11.75 -12.96
C GLU A 88 -11.24 11.47 -11.46
N GLU A 89 -12.29 11.62 -10.66
CA GLU A 89 -12.29 11.28 -9.23
C GLU A 89 -11.95 9.80 -9.01
N LEU A 90 -12.63 8.91 -9.73
CA LEU A 90 -12.40 7.47 -9.69
C LEU A 90 -10.98 7.12 -10.15
N LYS A 91 -10.52 7.71 -11.25
CA LYS A 91 -9.18 7.49 -11.79
C LYS A 91 -8.12 7.86 -10.74
N ARG A 92 -8.25 9.03 -10.10
CA ARG A 92 -7.34 9.43 -9.02
C ARG A 92 -7.39 8.43 -7.86
N GLY A 93 -8.59 8.03 -7.42
CA GLY A 93 -8.75 7.00 -6.39
C GLY A 93 -8.01 5.70 -6.71
N ILE A 94 -8.17 5.21 -7.94
CA ILE A 94 -7.49 4.01 -8.44
C ILE A 94 -5.96 4.20 -8.50
N GLU A 95 -5.48 5.39 -8.86
CA GLU A 95 -4.04 5.70 -8.91
C GLU A 95 -3.40 5.63 -7.52
N TYR A 96 -4.09 6.07 -6.46
CA TYR A 96 -3.65 5.88 -5.08
C TYR A 96 -3.68 4.40 -4.67
N ASP A 97 -4.76 3.69 -5.02
CA ASP A 97 -4.93 2.27 -4.69
C ASP A 97 -3.87 1.38 -5.37
N ARG A 98 -3.39 1.76 -6.56
CA ARG A 98 -2.33 1.02 -7.28
C ARG A 98 -1.04 0.90 -6.47
N VAL A 99 -0.68 1.92 -5.68
CA VAL A 99 0.54 1.88 -4.86
C VAL A 99 0.41 0.81 -3.79
N LEU A 100 -0.71 0.84 -3.06
CA LEU A 100 -1.04 -0.16 -2.06
C LEU A 100 -1.15 -1.56 -2.68
N GLU A 101 -1.72 -1.68 -3.88
CA GLU A 101 -1.86 -2.98 -4.55
C GLU A 101 -0.50 -3.64 -4.82
N VAL A 102 0.50 -2.88 -5.27
CA VAL A 102 1.85 -3.40 -5.51
C VAL A 102 2.49 -3.88 -4.20
N GLN A 103 2.37 -3.09 -3.13
CA GLN A 103 2.91 -3.43 -1.81
C GLN A 103 2.20 -4.66 -1.23
N ARG A 104 0.86 -4.69 -1.31
CA ARG A 104 0.00 -5.79 -0.87
C ARG A 104 0.33 -7.08 -1.60
N THR A 105 0.45 -7.02 -2.94
CA THR A 105 0.81 -8.19 -3.75
C THR A 105 2.19 -8.73 -3.35
N THR A 106 3.15 -7.83 -3.10
CA THR A 106 4.50 -8.21 -2.65
C THR A 106 4.45 -8.87 -1.27
N PHE A 107 3.75 -8.25 -0.31
CA PHE A 107 3.57 -8.77 1.05
C PHE A 107 2.95 -10.17 1.05
N TYR A 108 1.81 -10.35 0.35
CA TYR A 108 1.11 -11.64 0.35
C TYR A 108 1.89 -12.73 -0.36
N ARG A 109 2.65 -12.40 -1.41
CA ARG A 109 3.55 -13.35 -2.05
C ARG A 109 4.63 -13.83 -1.08
N ASP A 110 5.26 -12.91 -0.34
CA ASP A 110 6.32 -13.26 0.60
C ASP A 110 5.74 -14.04 1.81
N ARG A 111 4.54 -13.68 2.25
CA ARG A 111 3.77 -14.42 3.28
C ARG A 111 3.41 -15.84 2.84
N GLU A 112 2.98 -16.02 1.59
CA GLU A 112 2.66 -17.34 1.01
C GLU A 112 3.91 -18.23 0.95
N GLN A 113 5.07 -17.66 0.61
CA GLN A 113 6.34 -18.39 0.65
C GLN A 113 6.67 -18.91 2.06
N VAL A 114 6.39 -18.13 3.11
CA VAL A 114 6.58 -18.58 4.51
C VAL A 114 5.56 -19.66 4.89
N LEU A 115 4.31 -19.53 4.44
CA LEU A 115 3.25 -20.49 4.71
C LEU A 115 3.56 -21.87 4.12
N GLU A 116 4.01 -21.91 2.87
CA GLU A 116 4.32 -23.14 2.13
C GLU A 116 5.73 -23.69 2.39
N ALA A 117 6.58 -22.92 3.08
CA ALA A 117 7.95 -23.33 3.34
C ALA A 117 8.01 -24.56 4.26
N ASP A 118 8.85 -25.53 3.87
CA ASP A 118 9.31 -26.58 4.76
C ASP A 118 10.34 -26.03 5.79
N ALA A 119 10.71 -26.86 6.76
CA ALA A 119 11.66 -26.49 7.81
C ALA A 119 13.01 -25.95 7.29
N GLY A 120 13.50 -26.49 6.16
CA GLY A 120 14.76 -26.08 5.55
C GLY A 120 14.64 -24.71 4.89
N ARG A 121 13.56 -24.48 4.14
CA ARG A 121 13.25 -23.18 3.52
C ARG A 121 13.00 -22.09 4.56
N LEU A 122 12.32 -22.41 5.65
CA LEU A 122 12.15 -21.48 6.77
C LEU A 122 13.51 -21.09 7.37
N LYS A 123 14.40 -22.05 7.64
CA LYS A 123 15.77 -21.74 8.10
C LYS A 123 16.51 -20.82 7.12
N MET A 124 16.47 -21.13 5.82
CA MET A 124 17.12 -20.30 4.80
C MET A 124 16.54 -18.87 4.74
N PHE A 125 15.22 -18.73 4.88
CA PHE A 125 14.56 -17.42 4.91
C PHE A 125 15.07 -16.58 6.08
N VAL A 126 15.12 -17.14 7.28
CA VAL A 126 15.59 -16.42 8.49
C VAL A 126 17.07 -16.08 8.40
N LEU A 127 17.90 -17.01 7.89
CA LEU A 127 19.33 -16.75 7.68
C LEU A 127 19.58 -15.66 6.63
N LYS A 128 18.72 -15.55 5.61
CA LYS A 128 18.80 -14.47 4.63
C LYS A 128 18.52 -13.13 5.30
N LEU A 129 17.44 -13.03 6.09
CA LEU A 129 17.11 -11.80 6.82
C LEU A 129 18.22 -11.40 7.79
N ALA A 130 18.76 -12.38 8.52
CA ALA A 130 19.84 -12.12 9.46
C ALA A 130 21.13 -11.68 8.77
N ARG A 131 21.41 -12.17 7.56
CA ARG A 131 22.59 -11.74 6.78
C ARG A 131 22.52 -10.29 6.37
N GLU A 132 21.34 -9.81 5.99
CA GLU A 132 21.11 -8.41 5.65
C GLU A 132 21.38 -7.53 6.89
N GLU A 133 20.76 -7.86 8.03
CA GLU A 133 20.95 -7.10 9.28
C GLU A 133 22.39 -7.18 9.83
N ILE A 134 23.04 -8.35 9.82
CA ILE A 134 24.44 -8.51 10.22
C ILE A 134 25.36 -7.70 9.31
N SER A 135 25.01 -7.55 8.04
CA SER A 135 25.79 -6.73 7.12
C SER A 135 25.75 -5.26 7.55
N GLU A 136 24.57 -4.75 7.88
CA GLU A 136 24.38 -3.36 8.35
C GLU A 136 25.04 -3.11 9.71
N LEU A 137 24.95 -4.07 10.64
CA LEU A 137 25.67 -3.97 11.92
C LEU A 137 27.18 -3.97 11.72
N GLY A 138 27.69 -4.77 10.79
CA GLY A 138 29.12 -4.84 10.48
C GLY A 138 29.65 -3.53 9.89
N THR A 139 28.92 -2.90 8.97
CA THR A 139 29.28 -1.59 8.41
C THR A 139 29.24 -0.52 9.49
N ALA A 140 28.15 -0.45 10.27
CA ALA A 140 28.00 0.54 11.33
C ALA A 140 29.10 0.42 12.41
N TRP A 141 29.54 -0.80 12.70
CA TRP A 141 30.64 -1.04 13.64
C TRP A 141 32.00 -0.56 13.13
N LEU A 142 32.25 -0.62 11.81
CA LEU A 142 33.48 -0.13 11.20
C LEU A 142 33.50 1.38 10.98
N GLU A 143 32.35 1.97 10.65
CA GLU A 143 32.22 3.40 10.37
C GLU A 143 32.13 4.26 11.63
N GLY A 144 31.89 3.66 12.80
CA GLY A 144 31.89 4.37 14.08
C GLY A 144 33.19 5.12 14.33
N GLU A 145 33.10 6.35 14.85
CA GLU A 145 34.26 7.22 15.15
C GLU A 145 35.24 6.61 16.17
N ASN A 146 34.80 5.58 16.90
CA ASN A 146 35.62 4.84 17.85
C ASN A 146 36.48 3.82 17.09
N GLU A 147 37.80 3.84 17.32
CA GLU A 147 38.78 2.90 16.74
C GLU A 147 38.15 1.52 16.51
N VAL A 148 38.17 1.03 15.27
CA VAL A 148 37.73 -0.33 14.92
C VAL A 148 38.33 -1.32 15.93
N GLY A 149 37.51 -1.89 16.81
CA GLY A 149 37.97 -2.75 17.92
C GLY A 149 38.09 -2.12 19.30
N GLY A 150 37.66 -0.87 19.51
CA GLY A 150 37.59 -0.22 20.81
C GLY A 150 36.56 -0.84 21.76
N GLN A 151 36.72 -0.64 23.06
CA GLN A 151 35.83 -1.20 24.10
C GLN A 151 34.37 -0.73 23.94
N GLU A 152 34.15 0.50 23.46
CA GLU A 152 32.80 1.05 23.25
C GLU A 152 32.11 0.49 22.00
N GLY A 153 32.81 0.40 20.86
CA GLY A 153 32.26 -0.19 19.63
C GLY A 153 31.93 -1.67 19.80
N THR A 154 32.78 -2.41 20.54
CA THR A 154 32.52 -3.82 20.87
C THR A 154 31.34 -3.98 21.83
N ALA A 155 31.17 -3.09 22.81
CA ALA A 155 30.00 -3.09 23.68
C ALA A 155 28.70 -2.82 22.89
N GLY A 156 28.71 -1.84 21.98
CA GLY A 156 27.56 -1.55 21.11
C GLY A 156 27.18 -2.72 20.19
N LEU A 157 28.16 -3.41 19.61
CA LEU A 157 27.90 -4.62 18.80
C LEU A 157 27.29 -5.75 19.64
N VAL A 158 27.78 -5.95 20.87
CA VAL A 158 27.22 -6.94 21.80
C VAL A 158 25.78 -6.59 22.17
N GLU A 159 25.50 -5.32 22.45
CA GLU A 159 24.15 -4.87 22.79
C GLU A 159 23.19 -5.05 21.60
N ALA A 160 23.57 -4.61 20.40
CA ALA A 160 22.76 -4.73 19.19
C ALA A 160 22.49 -6.20 18.84
N THR A 161 23.51 -7.07 18.90
CA THR A 161 23.35 -8.50 18.64
C THR A 161 22.52 -9.20 19.72
N THR A 162 22.64 -8.78 20.98
CA THR A 162 21.82 -9.32 22.07
C THR A 162 20.36 -8.88 21.94
N ALA A 163 20.09 -7.66 21.48
CA ALA A 163 18.74 -7.16 21.23
C ALA A 163 18.10 -7.91 20.05
N LEU A 164 18.80 -8.01 18.93
CA LEU A 164 18.27 -8.61 17.69
C LEU A 164 18.18 -10.13 17.75
N PHE A 165 19.18 -10.77 18.33
CA PHE A 165 19.28 -12.23 18.32
C PHE A 165 19.14 -12.89 19.69
N GLY A 166 18.94 -12.12 20.76
CA GLY A 166 18.68 -12.66 22.10
C GLY A 166 19.85 -13.41 22.77
N PHE A 167 20.92 -13.79 22.06
CA PHE A 167 22.04 -14.54 22.61
C PHE A 167 23.20 -13.63 23.01
N LYS A 168 23.86 -13.97 24.13
CA LYS A 168 24.99 -13.20 24.64
C LYS A 168 26.27 -13.63 23.95
N ILE A 169 26.87 -12.74 23.15
CA ILE A 169 28.16 -12.99 22.48
C ILE A 169 29.37 -12.40 23.20
N ALA A 170 29.18 -11.64 24.27
CA ALA A 170 30.21 -10.80 24.87
C ALA A 170 31.57 -11.51 25.08
N SER A 171 31.56 -12.67 25.73
CA SER A 171 32.78 -13.44 26.02
C SER A 171 33.42 -14.05 24.79
N GLU A 172 32.62 -14.54 23.84
CA GLU A 172 33.11 -15.18 22.63
C GLU A 172 33.63 -14.16 21.60
N LEU A 173 32.99 -12.99 21.53
CA LEU A 173 33.43 -11.87 20.70
C LEU A 173 34.77 -11.33 21.20
N GLN A 174 34.96 -11.17 22.52
CA GLN A 174 36.24 -10.75 23.09
C GLN A 174 37.37 -11.75 22.78
N LEU A 175 37.10 -13.06 22.87
CA LEU A 175 38.05 -14.10 22.48
C LEU A 175 38.38 -14.04 20.98
N PHE A 176 37.36 -13.82 20.13
CA PHE A 176 37.53 -13.70 18.68
C PHE A 176 38.39 -12.50 18.31
N LEU A 177 38.09 -11.32 18.87
CA LEU A 177 38.85 -10.09 18.63
C LEU A 177 40.26 -10.17 19.21
N GLY A 178 40.45 -10.70 20.42
CA GLY A 178 41.76 -10.85 21.06
C GLY A 178 42.71 -11.82 20.35
N SER A 179 42.18 -12.72 19.52
CA SER A 179 42.99 -13.68 18.74
C SER A 179 43.56 -13.09 17.44
N ARG A 180 43.19 -11.87 17.04
CA ARG A 180 43.55 -11.27 15.75
C ARG A 180 44.04 -9.83 15.92
N LYS A 181 45.13 -9.48 15.22
CA LYS A 181 45.70 -8.12 15.23
C LYS A 181 44.88 -7.12 14.40
N GLU A 182 44.22 -7.59 13.36
CA GLU A 182 43.29 -6.81 12.52
C GLU A 182 42.09 -7.68 12.21
N VAL A 183 40.89 -7.11 12.34
CA VAL A 183 39.65 -7.80 12.08
C VAL A 183 38.94 -7.06 10.96
N SER A 184 38.89 -7.69 9.79
CA SER A 184 38.13 -7.15 8.66
C SER A 184 36.62 -7.29 8.88
N GLU A 185 35.86 -6.44 8.22
CA GLU A 185 34.40 -6.49 8.20
C GLU A 185 33.87 -7.89 7.90
N ASP A 186 34.41 -8.50 6.85
CA ASP A 186 34.03 -9.83 6.38
C ASP A 186 34.30 -10.91 7.42
N ALA A 187 35.33 -10.74 8.25
CA ALA A 187 35.64 -11.70 9.30
C ALA A 187 34.57 -11.69 10.40
N ILE A 188 34.11 -10.50 10.81
CA ILE A 188 33.05 -10.35 11.82
C ILE A 188 31.71 -10.82 11.27
N LYS A 189 31.36 -10.42 10.04
CA LYS A 189 30.11 -10.85 9.38
C LYS A 189 30.03 -12.38 9.32
N LYS A 190 31.10 -13.03 8.85
CA LYS A 190 31.16 -14.50 8.79
C LYS A 190 31.07 -15.15 10.17
N TRP A 191 31.73 -14.56 11.17
CA TRP A 191 31.69 -15.08 12.54
C TRP A 191 30.30 -14.97 13.16
N LEU A 192 29.63 -13.82 13.05
CA LEU A 192 28.26 -13.61 13.54
C LEU A 192 27.26 -14.54 12.86
N LEU A 193 27.38 -14.72 11.55
CA LEU A 193 26.53 -15.66 10.80
C LEU A 193 26.74 -17.11 11.24
N ALA A 194 27.99 -17.54 11.40
CA ALA A 194 28.29 -18.88 11.88
C ALA A 194 27.74 -19.11 13.30
N LYS A 195 27.81 -18.08 14.15
CA LYS A 195 27.27 -18.16 15.51
C LYS A 195 25.75 -18.28 15.50
N LEU A 196 25.07 -17.49 14.68
CA LEU A 196 23.63 -17.56 14.49
C LEU A 196 23.19 -18.94 13.99
N GLU A 197 23.87 -19.48 12.98
CA GLU A 197 23.61 -20.82 12.45
C GLU A 197 23.76 -21.89 13.53
N GLN A 198 24.80 -21.80 14.36
CA GLN A 198 25.01 -22.71 15.48
C GLN A 198 23.87 -22.64 16.50
N VAL A 199 23.42 -21.43 16.87
CA VAL A 199 22.30 -21.23 17.80
C VAL A 199 21.00 -21.79 17.23
N MET A 200 20.74 -21.56 15.95
CA MET A 200 19.56 -22.12 15.26
C MET A 200 19.61 -23.66 15.24
N GLU A 201 20.78 -24.25 14.98
CA GLU A 201 20.93 -25.71 15.00
C GLU A 201 20.71 -26.31 16.39
N GLN A 202 21.23 -25.66 17.43
CA GLN A 202 21.00 -26.07 18.82
C GLN A 202 19.52 -25.97 19.22
N ALA A 203 18.83 -24.93 18.76
CA ALA A 203 17.38 -24.79 18.92
C ALA A 203 16.59 -25.87 18.16
N GLY A 204 17.20 -26.49 17.15
CA GLY A 204 16.57 -27.49 16.29
C GLY A 204 15.88 -26.91 15.05
N LEU A 205 16.15 -25.63 14.72
CA LEU A 205 15.73 -25.01 13.46
C LEU A 205 16.40 -25.71 12.28
N GLY A 206 15.58 -26.17 11.32
CA GLY A 206 16.03 -26.94 10.17
C GLY A 206 16.08 -28.46 10.40
N LEU A 207 15.80 -28.95 11.62
CA LEU A 207 15.49 -30.36 11.84
C LEU A 207 14.01 -30.60 11.51
N ARG A 208 13.66 -31.80 11.01
CA ARG A 208 12.25 -32.26 10.86
C ARG A 208 11.54 -32.48 12.20
N LYS A 209 11.77 -31.62 13.20
CA LYS A 209 10.94 -31.53 14.40
C LYS A 209 9.68 -30.76 14.00
N VAL A 210 8.64 -31.50 13.64
CA VAL A 210 7.35 -31.00 13.12
C VAL A 210 6.83 -29.83 13.98
N ASN A 211 6.80 -30.01 15.31
CA ASN A 211 6.26 -29.01 16.24
C ASN A 211 7.05 -27.68 16.26
N LEU A 212 8.37 -27.71 16.11
CA LEU A 212 9.18 -26.49 16.19
C LEU A 212 9.04 -25.65 14.91
N SER A 213 9.01 -26.31 13.76
CA SER A 213 8.89 -25.62 12.47
C SER A 213 7.51 -24.98 12.30
N GLU A 214 6.45 -25.64 12.79
CA GLU A 214 5.11 -25.07 12.82
C GLU A 214 5.01 -23.87 13.76
N ASN A 215 5.57 -23.96 14.98
CA ASN A 215 5.58 -22.84 15.92
C ASN A 215 6.32 -21.60 15.37
N ILE A 216 7.44 -21.82 14.67
CA ILE A 216 8.21 -20.74 14.06
C ILE A 216 7.45 -20.12 12.90
N ARG A 217 6.83 -20.94 12.04
CA ARG A 217 5.96 -20.45 10.97
C ARG A 217 4.82 -19.60 11.53
N ASP A 218 4.14 -20.09 12.56
CA ASP A 218 3.04 -19.37 13.18
C ASP A 218 3.50 -18.03 13.79
N THR A 219 4.66 -18.02 14.43
CA THR A 219 5.25 -16.80 15.00
C THR A 219 5.63 -15.80 13.90
N LEU A 220 6.26 -16.29 12.83
CA LEU A 220 6.61 -15.48 11.66
C LEU A 220 5.38 -14.83 11.04
N LEU A 221 4.35 -15.64 10.75
CA LEU A 221 3.12 -15.15 10.15
C LEU A 221 2.40 -14.16 11.06
N LYS A 222 2.29 -14.44 12.37
CA LYS A 222 1.70 -13.49 13.33
C LYS A 222 2.46 -12.16 13.40
N THR A 223 3.79 -12.22 13.35
CA THR A 223 4.63 -11.02 13.38
C THR A 223 4.44 -10.21 12.10
N LEU A 224 4.51 -10.86 10.92
CA LEU A 224 4.29 -10.23 9.62
C LEU A 224 2.89 -9.60 9.52
N ASP A 225 1.85 -10.34 9.92
CA ASP A 225 0.47 -9.88 9.87
C ASP A 225 0.23 -8.70 10.83
N GLY A 226 0.83 -8.72 12.02
CA GLY A 226 0.76 -7.62 12.98
C GLY A 226 1.42 -6.34 12.45
N GLU A 227 2.66 -6.45 11.95
CA GLU A 227 3.38 -5.31 11.38
C GLU A 227 2.70 -4.75 10.13
N TRP A 228 2.07 -5.61 9.31
CA TRP A 228 1.32 -5.16 8.14
C TRP A 228 0.10 -4.32 8.54
N VAL A 229 -0.63 -4.72 9.58
CA VAL A 229 -1.76 -3.92 10.11
C VAL A 229 -1.26 -2.58 10.66
N GLU A 230 -0.15 -2.58 11.40
CA GLU A 230 0.46 -1.34 11.88
C GLU A 230 0.90 -0.43 10.73
N TYR A 231 1.40 -0.99 9.63
CA TYR A 231 1.80 -0.26 8.42
C TYR A 231 0.62 0.37 7.66
N LEU A 232 -0.54 -0.29 7.63
CA LEU A 232 -1.72 0.24 6.92
C LEU A 232 -2.22 1.56 7.51
N THR A 233 -2.09 1.75 8.84
CA THR A 233 -2.57 2.95 9.54
C THR A 233 -1.90 4.24 9.05
N PRO A 234 -0.55 4.39 9.07
CA PRO A 234 0.10 5.60 8.58
C PRO A 234 -0.09 5.80 7.06
N LEU A 235 -0.27 4.73 6.29
CA LEU A 235 -0.57 4.85 4.85
C LEU A 235 -1.98 5.43 4.61
N GLU A 236 -2.96 5.02 5.41
CA GLU A 236 -4.30 5.61 5.39
C GLU A 236 -4.29 7.07 5.84
N GLU A 237 -3.57 7.41 6.91
CA GLU A 237 -3.40 8.79 7.37
C GLU A 237 -2.75 9.66 6.29
N LEU A 238 -1.69 9.14 5.64
CA LEU A 238 -1.03 9.79 4.52
C LEU A 238 -2.01 10.08 3.39
N ARG A 239 -2.86 9.12 3.02
CA ARG A 239 -3.87 9.29 1.97
C ARG A 239 -4.87 10.40 2.30
N HIS A 240 -5.30 10.52 3.55
CA HIS A 240 -6.23 11.58 3.97
C HIS A 240 -5.54 12.96 4.05
N GLY A 241 -4.26 13.02 4.46
CA GLY A 241 -3.52 14.26 4.67
C GLY A 241 -2.88 14.86 3.40
N ILE A 242 -2.62 14.06 2.36
CA ILE A 242 -1.83 14.51 1.20
C ILE A 242 -2.47 15.67 0.42
N PHE A 243 -3.79 15.81 0.48
CA PHE A 243 -4.50 16.89 -0.22
C PHE A 243 -4.11 18.28 0.28
N LEU A 244 -3.64 18.42 1.53
CA LEU A 244 -3.15 19.70 2.06
C LEU A 244 -1.85 20.16 1.38
N ARG A 245 -1.08 19.25 0.78
CA ARG A 245 0.17 19.59 0.06
C ARG A 245 -0.06 20.22 -1.30
N VAL A 246 -1.27 20.07 -1.85
CA VAL A 246 -1.70 20.75 -3.09
C VAL A 246 -1.60 22.27 -2.95
N TYR A 247 -1.82 22.81 -1.74
CA TYR A 247 -1.68 24.24 -1.46
C TYR A 247 -0.24 24.76 -1.63
N GLY A 248 0.76 23.87 -1.60
CA GLY A 248 2.18 24.18 -1.85
C GLY A 248 2.60 24.07 -3.32
N GLY A 249 1.68 23.80 -4.25
CA GLY A 249 1.98 23.66 -5.68
C GLY A 249 2.65 22.34 -6.07
N GLN A 250 2.70 21.35 -5.17
CA GLN A 250 3.19 20.00 -5.47
C GLN A 250 2.08 19.11 -6.02
N GLU A 251 2.45 18.15 -6.88
CA GLU A 251 1.52 17.12 -7.36
C GLU A 251 1.27 16.08 -6.25
N PRO A 252 0.04 15.99 -5.69
CA PRO A 252 -0.23 15.18 -4.50
C PRO A 252 -0.02 13.68 -4.74
N LEU A 253 -0.33 13.18 -5.95
CA LEU A 253 -0.12 11.76 -6.28
C LEU A 253 1.36 11.37 -6.24
N ARG A 254 2.24 12.24 -6.72
CA ARG A 254 3.69 11.96 -6.76
C ARG A 254 4.30 11.97 -5.36
N GLU A 255 3.89 12.93 -4.53
CA GLU A 255 4.30 12.99 -3.12
C GLU A 255 3.79 11.79 -2.33
N TYR A 256 2.51 11.41 -2.53
CA TYR A 256 1.96 10.19 -1.94
C TYR A 256 2.77 8.95 -2.33
N GLN A 257 3.06 8.77 -3.62
CA GLN A 257 3.86 7.64 -4.09
C GLN A 257 5.23 7.60 -3.41
N ARG A 258 5.91 8.75 -3.35
CA ARG A 258 7.24 8.84 -2.73
C ARG A 258 7.19 8.49 -1.23
N GLU A 259 6.28 9.07 -0.48
CA GLU A 259 6.17 8.81 0.97
C GLU A 259 5.66 7.40 1.27
N ALA A 260 4.72 6.88 0.49
CA ALA A 260 4.26 5.50 0.62
C ALA A 260 5.40 4.49 0.40
N TRP A 261 6.33 4.77 -0.53
CA TRP A 261 7.52 3.94 -0.73
C TRP A 261 8.53 4.06 0.41
N HIS A 262 8.68 5.24 1.01
CA HIS A 262 9.49 5.40 2.22
C HIS A 262 8.91 4.60 3.39
N LEU A 263 7.61 4.74 3.68
CA LEU A 263 6.94 3.98 4.72
C LEU A 263 7.03 2.47 4.46
N TRP A 264 6.95 2.04 3.20
CA TRP A 264 7.12 0.63 2.83
C TRP A 264 8.54 0.11 3.12
N ALA A 265 9.58 0.89 2.79
CA ALA A 265 10.96 0.53 3.11
C ALA A 265 11.18 0.43 4.62
N GLU A 266 10.65 1.39 5.39
CA GLU A 266 10.69 1.37 6.86
C GLU A 266 9.97 0.14 7.43
N PHE A 267 8.78 -0.19 6.91
CA PHE A 267 8.04 -1.39 7.27
C PHE A 267 8.85 -2.67 7.00
N GLN A 268 9.50 -2.78 5.84
CA GLN A 268 10.34 -3.94 5.51
C GLN A 268 11.46 -4.10 6.54
N VAL A 269 12.20 -3.04 6.83
CA VAL A 269 13.29 -3.09 7.82
C VAL A 269 12.76 -3.42 9.22
N LYS A 270 11.68 -2.76 9.66
CA LYS A 270 11.07 -2.99 10.98
C LYS A 270 10.59 -4.43 11.13
N SER A 271 9.87 -4.95 10.13
CA SER A 271 9.35 -6.33 10.15
C SER A 271 10.47 -7.37 10.18
N GLN A 272 11.55 -7.17 9.42
CA GLN A 272 12.73 -8.04 9.45
C GLN A 272 13.37 -8.09 10.84
N LYS A 273 13.59 -6.94 11.49
CA LYS A 273 14.15 -6.89 12.85
C LYS A 273 13.24 -7.58 13.85
N LYS A 274 11.92 -7.32 13.79
CA LYS A 274 10.94 -7.96 14.67
C LYS A 274 10.89 -9.48 14.52
N ILE A 275 11.01 -9.96 13.28
CA ILE A 275 11.11 -11.40 13.00
C ILE A 275 12.34 -12.01 13.68
N LEU A 276 13.51 -11.39 13.54
CA LEU A 276 14.75 -11.90 14.13
C LEU A 276 14.67 -11.91 15.67
N GLU A 277 14.15 -10.84 16.26
CA GLU A 277 13.91 -10.74 17.71
C GLU A 277 13.01 -11.88 18.20
N ASN A 278 11.86 -12.10 17.54
CA ASN A 278 10.87 -13.08 17.98
C ASN A 278 11.36 -14.52 17.78
N ILE A 279 12.04 -14.84 16.68
CA ILE A 279 12.55 -16.20 16.43
C ILE A 279 13.60 -16.59 17.46
N THR A 280 14.46 -15.66 17.85
CA THR A 280 15.54 -16.00 18.77
C THR A 280 15.07 -16.25 20.20
N VAL A 281 13.90 -15.73 20.60
CA VAL A 281 13.23 -16.13 21.84
C VAL A 281 12.89 -17.63 21.84
N PHE A 282 12.50 -18.21 20.69
CA PHE A 282 12.23 -19.65 20.57
C PHE A 282 13.51 -20.49 20.50
N CYS A 283 14.66 -19.87 20.24
CA CYS A 283 15.95 -20.56 20.21
C CYS A 283 16.64 -20.68 21.59
N LYS A 284 16.11 -20.00 22.61
CA LYS A 284 16.57 -20.10 24.01
C LYS A 284 15.92 -21.29 24.71
#